data_AF-A0A3M6VWI1-F1
#
_entry.id   AF-A0A3M6VWI1-F1
#
_cell.length_a   1.000
_cell.length_b   1.000
_cell.length_c   1.000
_cell.angle_alpha   90.00
_cell.angle_beta   90.00
_cell.angle_gamma   90.00
#
_symmetry.space_group_name_H-M   'P 1'
#
loop_
_entity.id
_entity.type
_entity.pdbx_description
1 polymer ?
#
loop_
_entity_poly.entity_id
_entity_poly.type
_entity_poly.pdbx_seq_one_letter_code
_entity_poly.pdbx_strand_id
1 'polypeptide(L)'
;MGDYVDRGYFSVETVTLLVALKIRYPQRITILRGNHESRQITQVYGFYDECLRKYGNANVWKYFTDLFDYLPLTALIDNQIFCLHGGLSPSIDTLDNIRALDRIQEVPHEGPMCDLLWSDPDDRCGWGISPRGAGYTFGQDISEAFNHNNGLTLVARAHQLVMEGYNWSQDRNVVTIFSGEFFLFPSCGCLRGIFFFFRLSLLG
;
A
#
# COMPACT_ATOMS: atom_id res chain seq x y z
N MET A 1 -3.29 -0.57 -4.57
CA MET A 1 -2.30 -1.28 -3.74
C MET A 1 -2.41 -0.63 -2.38
N GLY A 2 -3.40 -1.00 -1.56
CA GLY A 2 -3.77 -0.26 -0.35
C GLY A 2 -4.47 1.09 -0.61
N ASP A 3 -4.86 1.73 0.49
CA ASP A 3 -5.50 3.05 0.61
C ASP A 3 -6.84 3.15 -0.13
N TYR A 4 -7.79 2.32 0.29
CA TYR A 4 -9.15 2.24 -0.27
C TYR A 4 -10.17 3.08 0.50
N VAL A 5 -9.81 3.51 1.71
CA VAL A 5 -10.64 4.29 2.63
C VAL A 5 -9.94 5.57 3.07
N ASP A 6 -10.68 6.40 3.81
CA ASP A 6 -10.26 7.73 4.30
C ASP A 6 -10.13 8.80 3.21
N ARG A 7 -10.16 10.07 3.65
CA ARG A 7 -10.07 11.31 2.85
C ARG A 7 -11.19 11.54 1.82
N GLY A 8 -11.80 10.49 1.28
CA GLY A 8 -12.96 10.53 0.40
C GLY A 8 -14.29 10.43 1.15
N TYR A 9 -15.40 10.79 0.49
CA TYR A 9 -16.75 10.76 1.07
C TYR A 9 -17.48 9.41 0.92
N PHE A 10 -16.92 8.50 0.11
CA PHE A 10 -17.53 7.24 -0.32
C PHE A 10 -16.62 6.04 -0.03
N SER A 11 -15.93 6.07 1.10
CA SER A 11 -14.98 5.02 1.50
C SER A 11 -15.70 3.69 1.72
N VAL A 12 -16.88 3.72 2.37
CA VAL A 12 -17.69 2.53 2.64
C VAL A 12 -18.10 1.86 1.34
N GLU A 13 -18.62 2.60 0.35
CA GLU A 13 -19.03 2.05 -0.94
C GLU A 13 -17.82 1.49 -1.70
N THR A 14 -16.69 2.19 -1.68
CA THR A 14 -15.44 1.79 -2.35
C THR A 14 -14.94 0.46 -1.81
N VAL A 15 -14.73 0.35 -0.49
CA VAL A 15 -14.22 -0.88 0.12
C VAL A 15 -15.23 -2.02 0.02
N THR A 16 -16.54 -1.75 0.15
CA THR A 16 -17.58 -2.78 -0.01
C THR A 16 -17.57 -3.36 -1.42
N LEU A 17 -17.45 -2.52 -2.45
CA LEU A 17 -17.36 -2.98 -3.83
C LEU A 17 -16.12 -3.83 -4.06
N LEU A 18 -14.95 -3.39 -3.56
CA LEU A 18 -13.71 -4.15 -3.70
C LEU A 18 -13.80 -5.52 -3.04
N VAL A 19 -14.35 -5.59 -1.83
CA VAL A 19 -14.55 -6.86 -1.11
C VAL A 19 -15.54 -7.76 -1.87
N ALA A 20 -16.67 -7.22 -2.35
CA ALA A 20 -17.63 -7.98 -3.14
C ALA A 20 -17.00 -8.53 -4.44
N LEU A 21 -16.16 -7.73 -5.09
CA LEU A 21 -15.41 -8.15 -6.27
C LEU A 21 -14.34 -9.20 -5.95
N LYS A 22 -13.65 -9.09 -4.81
CA LYS A 22 -12.71 -10.12 -4.33
C LYS A 22 -13.43 -11.44 -4.05
N ILE A 23 -14.62 -11.40 -3.45
CA ILE A 23 -15.44 -12.59 -3.19
C ILE A 23 -15.91 -13.22 -4.51
N ARG A 24 -16.32 -12.40 -5.49
CA ARG A 24 -16.81 -12.87 -6.79
C ARG A 24 -15.69 -13.41 -7.69
N TYR A 25 -14.50 -12.81 -7.63
CA TYR A 25 -13.35 -13.15 -8.48
C TYR A 25 -12.07 -13.37 -7.66
N PRO A 26 -12.04 -14.37 -6.77
CA PRO A 26 -10.98 -14.51 -5.78
C PRO A 26 -9.59 -14.75 -6.37
N GLN A 27 -9.50 -15.32 -7.58
CA GLN A 27 -8.23 -15.56 -8.29
C GLN A 27 -7.82 -14.42 -9.22
N ARG A 28 -8.70 -13.44 -9.50
CA ARG A 28 -8.43 -12.35 -10.45
C ARG A 28 -8.20 -11.01 -9.77
N ILE A 29 -8.73 -10.85 -8.56
CA ILE A 29 -8.65 -9.62 -7.81
C ILE A 29 -7.86 -9.88 -6.54
N THR A 30 -6.87 -9.04 -6.32
CA THR A 30 -6.06 -9.01 -5.10
C THR A 30 -6.11 -7.63 -4.51
N ILE A 31 -6.30 -7.59 -3.20
CA ILE A 31 -6.38 -6.38 -2.40
C ILE A 31 -5.18 -6.45 -1.46
N LEU A 32 -4.27 -5.49 -1.58
CA LEU A 32 -3.12 -5.38 -0.67
C LEU A 32 -3.45 -4.38 0.42
N ARG A 33 -2.91 -4.57 1.62
CA ARG A 33 -3.05 -3.64 2.73
C ARG A 33 -2.26 -2.35 2.45
N GLY A 34 -2.87 -1.19 2.71
CA GLY A 34 -2.21 0.11 2.79
C GLY A 34 -2.11 0.61 4.21
N ASN A 35 -1.49 1.77 4.41
CA ASN A 35 -1.39 2.36 5.75
C ASN A 35 -2.75 2.87 6.25
N HIS A 36 -3.67 3.24 5.34
CA HIS A 36 -5.05 3.60 5.68
C HIS A 36 -5.93 2.39 6.03
N GLU A 37 -5.51 1.15 5.79
CA GLU A 37 -6.19 -0.05 6.29
C GLU A 37 -5.74 -0.43 7.72
N SER A 38 -5.76 0.55 8.62
CA SER A 38 -5.38 0.43 10.04
C SER A 38 -6.37 1.16 10.95
N ARG A 39 -6.56 0.69 12.18
CA ARG A 39 -7.50 1.27 13.15
C ARG A 39 -7.07 2.70 13.52
N GLN A 40 -5.77 2.93 13.68
CA GLN A 40 -5.25 4.25 14.09
C GLN A 40 -5.52 5.33 13.03
N ILE A 41 -5.28 5.01 11.75
CA ILE A 41 -5.42 5.97 10.66
C ILE A 41 -6.92 6.19 10.34
N THR A 42 -7.72 5.13 10.28
CA THR A 42 -9.16 5.24 9.97
C THR A 42 -9.97 6.02 11.00
N GLN A 43 -9.51 6.12 12.25
CA GLN A 43 -10.12 6.96 13.27
C GLN A 43 -9.90 8.45 13.06
N VAL A 44 -8.79 8.84 12.41
CA VAL A 44 -8.39 10.23 12.26
C VAL A 44 -8.76 10.79 10.89
N TYR A 45 -8.74 9.96 9.84
CA TYR A 45 -8.84 10.43 8.45
C TYR A 45 -10.19 10.20 7.76
N GLY A 46 -11.21 9.79 8.52
CA GLY A 46 -12.61 9.96 8.17
C GLY A 46 -13.43 8.68 7.98
N PHE A 47 -12.82 7.51 7.82
CA PHE A 47 -13.57 6.26 7.63
C PHE A 47 -14.43 5.88 8.85
N TYR A 48 -13.91 6.09 10.06
CA TYR A 48 -14.68 5.90 11.29
C TYR A 48 -15.93 6.77 11.33
N ASP A 49 -15.76 8.08 11.08
CA ASP A 49 -16.86 9.06 11.08
C ASP A 49 -17.87 8.77 9.98
N GLU A 50 -17.41 8.33 8.80
CA GLU A 50 -18.27 7.92 7.70
C GLU A 50 -19.16 6.73 8.10
N CYS A 51 -18.59 5.71 8.73
CA CYS A 51 -19.33 4.55 9.23
C CYS A 51 -20.35 4.96 10.30
N LEU A 52 -19.93 5.78 11.27
CA LEU A 52 -20.79 6.26 12.34
C LEU A 52 -21.98 7.06 11.79
N ARG A 53 -21.71 7.96 10.84
CA ARG A 53 -22.73 8.80 10.19
C ARG A 53 -23.72 7.99 9.35
N LYS A 54 -23.26 6.98 8.60
CA LYS A 54 -24.12 6.19 7.69
C LYS A 54 -24.95 5.13 8.42
N TYR A 55 -24.39 4.52 9.47
CA TYR A 55 -25.01 3.36 10.14
C TYR A 55 -25.44 3.61 11.59
N GLY A 56 -25.17 4.81 12.13
CA GLY A 56 -25.53 5.20 13.49
C GLY A 56 -24.70 4.52 14.60
N ASN A 57 -23.71 3.69 14.25
CA ASN A 57 -22.80 3.04 15.19
C ASN A 57 -21.48 2.64 14.49
N ALA A 58 -20.50 2.24 15.28
CA ALA A 58 -19.16 1.87 14.81
C ALA A 58 -19.00 0.39 14.41
N ASN A 59 -20.07 -0.42 14.36
CA ASN A 59 -19.92 -1.86 14.08
C ASN A 59 -19.37 -2.12 12.68
N VAL A 60 -19.83 -1.36 11.68
CA VAL A 60 -19.32 -1.47 10.30
C VAL A 60 -17.82 -1.19 10.25
N TRP A 61 -17.36 -0.13 10.94
CA TRP A 61 -15.93 0.17 11.06
C TRP A 61 -15.15 -0.96 11.73
N LYS A 62 -15.68 -1.55 12.81
CA LYS A 62 -15.04 -2.70 13.48
C LYS A 62 -14.90 -3.89 12.53
N TYR A 63 -15.97 -4.25 11.82
CA TYR A 63 -15.92 -5.38 10.89
C TYR A 63 -14.93 -5.16 9.74
N PHE A 64 -14.81 -3.93 9.22
CA PHE A 64 -13.82 -3.63 8.20
C PHE A 64 -12.40 -3.63 8.74
N THR A 65 -12.17 -3.07 9.93
CA THR A 65 -10.81 -3.08 10.52
C THR A 65 -10.35 -4.48 10.91
N ASP A 66 -11.26 -5.34 11.38
CA ASP A 66 -10.96 -6.77 11.60
C ASP A 66 -10.66 -7.49 10.27
N LEU A 67 -11.35 -7.14 9.17
CA LEU A 67 -11.05 -7.65 7.83
C LEU A 67 -9.67 -7.18 7.33
N PHE A 68 -9.29 -5.93 7.62
CA PHE A 68 -8.03 -5.34 7.17
C PHE A 68 -6.80 -6.10 7.70
N ASP A 69 -6.88 -6.70 8.87
CA ASP A 69 -5.81 -7.55 9.43
C ASP A 69 -5.52 -8.79 8.57
N TYR A 70 -6.49 -9.24 7.78
CA TYR A 70 -6.33 -10.38 6.87
C TYR A 70 -5.80 -10.00 5.49
N LEU A 71 -5.67 -8.71 5.18
CA LEU A 71 -5.15 -8.28 3.88
C LEU A 71 -3.65 -8.61 3.77
N PRO A 72 -3.21 -9.17 2.63
CA PRO A 72 -1.80 -9.41 2.37
C PRO A 72 -1.03 -8.09 2.30
N LEU A 73 0.21 -8.09 2.77
CA LEU A 73 1.07 -6.90 2.75
C LEU A 73 1.65 -6.66 1.37
N THR A 74 2.04 -7.75 0.68
CA THR A 74 2.77 -7.67 -0.58
C THR A 74 2.30 -8.71 -1.58
N ALA A 75 2.67 -8.50 -2.84
CA ALA A 75 2.39 -9.39 -3.94
C ALA A 75 3.64 -9.54 -4.80
N LEU A 76 3.76 -10.68 -5.47
CA LEU A 76 4.82 -10.97 -6.41
C LEU A 76 4.21 -11.41 -7.74
N ILE A 77 4.53 -10.69 -8.80
CA ILE A 77 3.99 -10.93 -10.13
C ILE A 77 5.08 -11.55 -10.99
N ASP A 78 4.76 -12.68 -11.63
CA ASP A 78 5.68 -13.44 -12.49
C ASP A 78 7.07 -13.71 -11.87
N ASN A 79 7.15 -13.77 -10.54
CA ASN A 79 8.38 -13.85 -9.76
C ASN A 79 9.43 -12.75 -10.07
N GLN A 80 8.98 -11.62 -10.62
CA GLN A 80 9.88 -10.55 -11.09
C GLN A 80 9.46 -9.17 -10.58
N ILE A 81 8.17 -8.92 -10.38
CA ILE A 81 7.68 -7.61 -9.96
C ILE A 81 7.12 -7.72 -8.54
N PHE A 82 7.77 -7.02 -7.62
CA PHE A 82 7.37 -6.97 -6.22
C PHE A 82 6.44 -5.78 -5.98
N CYS A 83 5.23 -6.06 -5.49
CA CYS A 83 4.17 -5.07 -5.30
C CYS A 83 3.87 -4.87 -3.81
N LEU A 84 3.78 -3.61 -3.39
CA LEU A 84 3.43 -3.22 -2.03
C LEU A 84 2.78 -1.83 -2.02
N HIS A 85 2.32 -1.38 -0.85
CA HIS A 85 1.76 -0.04 -0.71
C HIS A 85 2.86 1.00 -0.46
N GLY A 86 3.61 0.82 0.63
CA GLY A 86 4.70 1.65 1.10
C GLY A 86 5.97 1.43 0.29
N GLY A 87 7.06 1.06 0.96
CA GLY A 87 8.37 0.89 0.34
C GLY A 87 9.18 -0.19 1.03
N LEU A 88 10.48 -0.22 0.79
CA LEU A 88 11.35 -1.23 1.39
C LEU A 88 11.57 -0.97 2.90
N SER A 89 12.03 -2.00 3.61
CA SER A 89 12.38 -1.93 5.03
C SER A 89 13.86 -2.25 5.25
N PRO A 90 14.57 -1.54 6.13
CA PRO A 90 15.95 -1.88 6.51
C PRO A 90 16.05 -3.22 7.26
N SER A 91 14.93 -3.78 7.71
CA SER A 91 14.87 -5.07 8.40
C SER A 91 14.55 -6.24 7.46
N ILE A 92 14.37 -5.99 6.17
CA ILE A 92 13.92 -6.98 5.18
C ILE A 92 14.88 -7.01 3.99
N ASP A 93 15.72 -8.04 3.96
CA ASP A 93 16.63 -8.27 2.84
C ASP A 93 16.05 -9.22 1.77
N THR A 94 15.14 -10.12 2.17
CA THR A 94 14.63 -11.18 1.30
C THR A 94 13.10 -11.27 1.30
N LEU A 95 12.54 -11.84 0.23
CA LEU A 95 11.10 -12.15 0.16
C LEU A 95 10.65 -13.16 1.24
N ASP A 96 11.56 -14.01 1.72
CA ASP A 96 11.24 -14.97 2.80
C ASP A 96 11.07 -14.28 4.15
N ASN A 97 11.82 -13.20 4.42
CA ASN A 97 11.60 -12.38 5.61
C ASN A 97 10.17 -11.81 5.63
N ILE A 98 9.63 -11.43 4.47
CA ILE A 98 8.26 -10.92 4.32
C ILE A 98 7.24 -12.03 4.58
N ARG A 99 7.45 -13.22 4.01
CA ARG A 99 6.57 -14.39 4.22
C ARG A 99 6.49 -14.81 5.70
N ALA A 100 7.54 -14.55 6.47
CA ALA A 100 7.61 -14.88 7.89
C ALA A 100 6.94 -13.85 8.81
N LEU A 101 6.49 -12.69 8.29
CA LEU A 101 5.82 -11.68 9.10
C LEU A 101 4.46 -12.18 9.59
N ASP A 102 4.20 -12.03 10.89
CA ASP A 102 2.85 -12.14 11.41
C ASP A 102 2.07 -10.89 11.02
N ARG A 103 1.24 -10.99 9.98
CA ARG A 103 0.49 -9.84 9.47
C ARG A 103 -0.93 -9.72 10.05
N ILE A 104 -1.44 -10.74 10.75
CA ILE A 104 -2.82 -10.75 11.26
C ILE A 104 -2.86 -10.02 12.61
N GLN A 105 -2.57 -8.73 12.53
CA GLN A 105 -2.53 -7.82 13.66
C GLN A 105 -2.71 -6.38 13.18
N GLU A 106 -2.94 -5.47 14.12
CA GLU A 106 -2.88 -4.04 13.86
C GLU A 106 -1.46 -3.65 13.42
N VAL A 107 -1.36 -2.67 12.51
CA VAL A 107 -0.06 -2.16 12.04
C VAL A 107 0.71 -1.57 13.23
N PRO A 108 1.91 -2.08 13.56
CA PRO A 108 2.74 -1.51 14.62
C PRO A 108 3.22 -0.10 14.29
N HIS A 109 3.65 0.66 15.30
CA HIS A 109 4.23 1.99 15.12
C HIS A 109 5.64 1.97 14.48
N GLU A 110 6.35 0.84 14.57
CA GLU A 110 7.70 0.65 14.05
C GLU A 110 7.92 -0.78 13.58
N GLY A 111 8.99 -1.01 12.82
CA GLY A 111 9.41 -2.32 12.36
C GLY A 111 8.92 -2.67 10.95
N PRO A 112 9.20 -3.91 10.49
CA PRO A 112 9.13 -4.29 9.08
C PRO A 112 7.74 -4.10 8.46
N MET A 113 6.67 -4.41 9.20
CA MET A 113 5.29 -4.22 8.71
C MET A 113 4.94 -2.74 8.55
N CYS A 114 5.40 -1.88 9.46
CA CYS A 114 5.20 -0.43 9.35
C CYS A 114 5.96 0.10 8.12
N ASP A 115 7.22 -0.27 7.97
CA ASP A 115 8.07 0.17 6.85
C ASP A 115 7.47 -0.19 5.49
N LEU A 116 6.96 -1.42 5.32
CA LEU A 116 6.31 -1.88 4.08
C LEU A 116 5.07 -1.06 3.69
N LEU A 117 4.46 -0.37 4.65
CA LEU A 117 3.26 0.45 4.44
C LEU A 117 3.56 1.95 4.42
N TRP A 118 4.70 2.41 4.95
CA TRP A 118 4.98 3.84 5.13
C TRP A 118 6.25 4.36 4.43
N SER A 119 7.17 3.48 4.05
CA SER A 119 8.44 3.90 3.45
C SER A 119 8.27 4.52 2.07
N ASP A 120 9.19 5.41 1.69
CA ASP A 120 9.19 6.17 0.44
C ASP A 120 10.54 6.09 -0.29
N PRO A 121 10.58 6.04 -1.64
CA PRO A 121 11.81 6.23 -2.38
C PRO A 121 12.32 7.67 -2.24
N ASP A 122 13.64 7.83 -2.24
CA ASP A 122 14.35 9.11 -2.18
C ASP A 122 15.52 9.07 -3.18
N ASP A 123 15.96 10.25 -3.63
CA ASP A 123 17.10 10.40 -4.54
C ASP A 123 18.44 10.28 -3.79
N ARG A 124 18.41 10.41 -2.47
CA ARG A 124 19.60 10.22 -1.60
C ARG A 124 19.94 8.73 -1.47
N CYS A 125 21.23 8.44 -1.52
CA CYS A 125 21.77 7.09 -1.31
C CYS A 125 21.54 6.60 0.13
N GLY A 126 21.26 5.31 0.28
CA GLY A 126 21.06 4.62 1.56
C GLY A 126 19.68 4.83 2.18
N TRP A 127 19.61 4.63 3.49
CA TRP A 127 18.38 4.82 4.27
C TRP A 127 18.34 6.21 4.91
N GLY A 128 17.16 6.81 4.96
CA GLY A 128 16.89 8.05 5.68
C GLY A 128 15.66 7.94 6.58
N ILE A 129 15.54 8.84 7.56
CA ILE A 129 14.36 8.91 8.43
C ILE A 129 13.21 9.50 7.61
N SER A 130 12.06 8.83 7.62
CA SER A 130 10.87 9.31 6.92
C SER A 130 10.35 10.61 7.55
N PRO A 131 10.05 11.65 6.74
CA PRO A 131 9.43 12.88 7.24
C PRO A 131 7.98 12.67 7.70
N ARG A 132 7.38 11.49 7.46
CA ARG A 132 6.02 11.12 7.88
C ARG A 132 5.93 10.76 9.36
N GLY A 133 7.06 10.54 10.02
CA GLY A 133 7.10 10.02 11.40
C GLY A 133 6.87 8.51 11.50
N ALA A 134 6.79 7.80 10.37
CA ALA A 134 6.70 6.34 10.27
C ALA A 134 7.41 5.86 9.00
N GLY A 135 8.07 4.69 9.08
CA GLY A 135 8.88 4.12 7.99
C GLY A 135 10.18 4.87 7.71
N TYR A 136 10.79 4.57 6.56
CA TYR A 136 12.07 5.12 6.12
C TYR A 136 12.00 5.69 4.71
N THR A 137 12.95 6.55 4.37
CA THR A 137 13.28 6.80 2.97
C THR A 137 14.39 5.86 2.51
N PHE A 138 14.36 5.45 1.24
CA PHE A 138 15.38 4.56 0.68
C PHE A 138 15.88 5.03 -0.69
N GLY A 139 17.18 4.95 -0.89
CA GLY A 139 17.88 5.32 -2.11
C GLY A 139 17.84 4.27 -3.21
N GLN A 140 18.36 4.66 -4.38
CA GLN A 140 18.48 3.78 -5.55
C GLN A 140 19.30 2.51 -5.25
N ASP A 141 20.41 2.67 -4.53
CA ASP A 141 21.30 1.58 -4.09
C ASP A 141 20.55 0.49 -3.32
N ILE A 142 19.62 0.88 -2.45
CA ILE A 142 18.79 -0.04 -1.67
C ILE A 142 17.83 -0.81 -2.58
N SER A 143 17.15 -0.11 -3.50
CA SER A 143 16.21 -0.74 -4.43
C SER A 143 16.91 -1.72 -5.40
N GLU A 144 18.09 -1.34 -5.89
CA GLU A 144 18.90 -2.17 -6.78
C GLU A 144 19.40 -3.42 -6.06
N ALA A 145 19.94 -3.26 -4.85
CA ALA A 145 20.39 -4.39 -4.04
C ALA A 145 19.24 -5.34 -3.71
N PHE A 146 18.08 -4.82 -3.30
CA PHE A 146 16.90 -5.64 -3.01
C PHE A 146 16.41 -6.40 -4.25
N ASN A 147 16.33 -5.71 -5.40
CA ASN A 147 15.91 -6.33 -6.65
C ASN A 147 16.89 -7.43 -7.07
N HIS A 148 18.18 -7.14 -7.07
CA HIS A 148 19.24 -8.08 -7.43
C HIS A 148 19.22 -9.33 -6.52
N ASN A 149 19.17 -9.13 -5.20
CA ASN A 149 19.24 -10.22 -4.23
C ASN A 149 18.02 -11.15 -4.29
N ASN A 150 16.87 -10.64 -4.74
CA ASN A 150 15.63 -11.40 -4.82
C ASN A 150 15.26 -11.83 -6.25
N GLY A 151 16.13 -11.55 -7.24
CA GLY A 151 15.87 -11.87 -8.64
C GLY A 151 14.69 -11.09 -9.25
N LEU A 152 14.42 -9.89 -8.73
CA LEU A 152 13.35 -9.02 -9.18
C LEU A 152 13.86 -8.03 -10.23
N THR A 153 12.94 -7.56 -11.06
CA THR A 153 13.18 -6.52 -12.05
C THR A 153 12.60 -5.17 -11.64
N LEU A 154 11.65 -5.16 -10.71
CA LEU A 154 10.86 -3.97 -10.40
C LEU A 154 10.20 -4.05 -9.02
N VAL A 155 10.25 -2.95 -8.29
CA VAL A 155 9.37 -2.66 -7.15
C VAL A 155 8.23 -1.74 -7.63
N ALA A 156 7.00 -2.20 -7.56
CA ALA A 156 5.80 -1.42 -7.86
C ALA A 156 5.07 -1.04 -6.58
N ARG A 157 4.88 0.26 -6.37
CA ARG A 157 4.37 0.80 -5.11
C ARG A 157 3.29 1.87 -5.28
N ALA A 158 2.68 2.32 -4.19
CA ALA A 158 1.68 3.40 -4.16
C ALA A 158 2.06 4.53 -3.17
N HIS A 159 1.15 4.93 -2.29
CA HIS A 159 1.32 5.87 -1.16
C HIS A 159 1.63 7.35 -1.49
N GLN A 160 2.47 7.63 -2.48
CA GLN A 160 2.82 8.99 -2.89
C GLN A 160 1.93 9.47 -4.04
N LEU A 161 1.46 10.72 -3.93
CA LEU A 161 0.74 11.38 -5.02
C LEU A 161 1.70 11.64 -6.18
N VAL A 162 1.30 11.21 -7.37
CA VAL A 162 2.02 11.43 -8.62
C VAL A 162 1.06 12.06 -9.63
N MET A 163 1.46 13.20 -10.21
CA MET A 163 0.59 14.02 -11.07
C MET A 163 0.15 13.28 -12.34
N GLU A 164 1.02 12.47 -12.92
CA GLU A 164 0.73 11.70 -14.14
C GLU A 164 0.08 10.33 -13.85
N GLY A 165 -0.28 10.07 -12.59
CA GLY A 165 -0.87 8.79 -12.15
C GLY A 165 0.16 7.66 -12.00
N TYR A 166 1.35 7.81 -12.56
CA TYR A 166 2.52 6.99 -12.23
C TYR A 166 3.80 7.82 -12.33
N ASN A 167 4.88 7.33 -11.70
CA ASN A 167 6.22 7.90 -11.81
C ASN A 167 7.27 6.79 -11.74
N TRP A 168 8.26 6.82 -12.63
CA TRP A 168 9.43 5.92 -12.58
C TRP A 168 10.56 6.62 -11.83
N SER A 169 11.17 5.95 -10.87
CA SER A 169 12.31 6.46 -10.09
C SER A 169 13.42 5.42 -9.99
N GLN A 170 14.61 5.86 -9.51
CA GLN A 170 15.74 4.98 -9.19
C GLN A 170 16.15 4.10 -10.39
N ASP A 171 16.40 4.75 -11.52
CA ASP A 171 16.70 4.12 -12.82
C ASP A 171 15.71 3.02 -13.24
N ARG A 172 14.41 3.29 -13.02
CA ARG A 172 13.29 2.39 -13.32
C ARG A 172 13.23 1.11 -12.47
N ASN A 173 14.04 1.00 -11.42
CA ASN A 173 13.90 -0.08 -10.43
C ASN A 173 12.64 0.06 -9.59
N VAL A 174 12.08 1.27 -9.49
CA VAL A 174 10.87 1.55 -8.72
C VAL A 174 9.86 2.31 -9.57
N VAL A 175 8.60 1.88 -9.51
CA VAL A 175 7.46 2.62 -10.07
C VAL A 175 6.47 2.95 -8.96
N THR A 176 6.08 4.21 -8.88
CA THR A 176 5.00 4.69 -8.00
C THR A 176 3.74 4.85 -8.82
N ILE A 177 2.63 4.27 -8.38
CA ILE A 177 1.33 4.30 -9.06
C ILE A 177 0.29 4.89 -8.11
N PHE A 178 -0.46 5.88 -8.61
CA PHE A 178 -1.52 6.53 -7.86
C PHE A 178 -2.83 6.56 -8.67
N SER A 179 -3.92 6.15 -8.02
CA SER A 179 -5.24 6.02 -8.66
C SER A 179 -6.34 6.82 -7.94
N GLY A 180 -6.02 7.48 -6.82
CA GLY A 180 -6.97 8.26 -6.04
C GLY A 180 -7.35 9.58 -6.73
N GLU A 181 -8.55 10.11 -6.43
CA GLU A 181 -8.89 11.50 -6.75
C GLU A 181 -8.55 12.38 -5.56
N PHE A 182 -7.78 13.43 -5.79
CA PHE A 182 -7.49 14.39 -4.73
C PHE A 182 -8.53 15.53 -4.78
N PHE A 183 -9.53 15.48 -3.90
CA PHE A 183 -10.57 16.51 -3.81
C PHE A 183 -10.05 17.88 -3.35
N LEU A 184 -8.86 17.95 -2.73
CA LEU A 184 -8.29 19.21 -2.23
C LEU A 184 -7.72 20.12 -3.32
N PHE A 185 -7.56 19.64 -4.56
CA PHE A 185 -7.11 20.45 -5.70
C PHE A 185 -7.89 20.12 -6.97
N PRO A 186 -9.15 20.59 -7.12
CA PRO A 186 -9.96 20.36 -8.33
C PRO A 186 -9.33 20.87 -9.63
N SER A 187 -8.35 21.78 -9.51
CA SER A 187 -7.62 22.41 -10.61
C SER A 187 -6.32 21.70 -11.00
N CYS A 188 -5.88 20.67 -10.27
CA CYS A 188 -4.75 19.83 -10.66
C CYS A 188 -5.29 18.54 -11.28
N GLY A 189 -5.42 18.51 -12.60
CA GLY A 189 -5.84 17.32 -13.36
C GLY A 189 -4.82 16.19 -13.23
N CYS A 190 -4.81 15.50 -12.08
CA CYS A 190 -3.98 14.32 -11.90
C CYS A 190 -4.56 13.19 -12.74
N LEU A 191 -3.73 12.60 -13.61
CA LEU A 191 -4.10 11.39 -14.34
C LEU A 191 -4.14 10.20 -13.36
N ARG A 192 -4.91 9.17 -13.69
CA ARG A 192 -5.01 7.93 -12.90
C ARG A 192 -4.17 6.84 -13.55
N GLY A 193 -3.22 6.28 -12.81
CA GLY A 193 -2.43 5.14 -13.26
C GLY A 193 -3.13 3.81 -12.96
N ILE A 194 -3.21 2.93 -13.96
CA ILE A 194 -3.55 1.52 -13.79
C ILE A 194 -2.51 0.72 -14.59
N PHE A 195 -1.83 -0.22 -13.93
CA PHE A 195 -0.93 -1.16 -14.58
C PHE A 195 -1.60 -2.54 -14.66
N PHE A 196 -1.45 -3.20 -15.80
CA PHE A 196 -1.97 -4.55 -16.04
C PHE A 196 -0.82 -5.55 -16.03
N PHE A 197 -0.94 -6.57 -15.19
CA PHE A 197 0.01 -7.68 -15.08
C PHE A 197 -0.73 -9.02 -15.12
N PHE A 198 -0.11 -10.08 -15.64
CA PHE A 198 -0.82 -11.30 -16.06
C PHE A 198 -0.58 -12.56 -15.21
N ARG A 199 0.17 -12.50 -14.10
CA ARG A 199 0.31 -13.64 -13.17
C ARG A 199 0.72 -13.19 -11.77
N LEU A 200 0.04 -13.67 -10.73
CA LEU A 200 0.20 -13.17 -9.36
C LEU A 200 0.41 -14.30 -8.34
N SER A 201 1.37 -14.10 -7.47
CA SER A 201 1.61 -14.83 -6.22
C SER A 201 1.46 -13.84 -5.06
N LEU A 202 0.85 -14.26 -3.95
CA LEU A 202 0.75 -13.43 -2.74
C LEU A 202 1.93 -13.73 -1.80
N LEU A 203 2.47 -12.70 -1.17
CA LEU A 203 3.57 -12.80 -0.23
C LEU A 203 3.20 -12.09 1.08
N GLY A 204 3.16 -12.86 2.17
CA GLY A 204 2.66 -12.40 3.47
C GLY A 204 1.15 -12.38 3.47
#